data_AF-A0A3L6R5K7-F1
#
_entry.id   AF-A0A3L6R5K7-F1
#
_cell.length_a   1.000
_cell.length_b   1.000
_cell.length_c   1.000
_cell.angle_alpha   90.00
_cell.angle_beta   90.00
_cell.angle_gamma   90.00
#
_symmetry.space_group_name_H-M   'P 1'
#
loop_
_entity.id
_entity.type
_entity.pdbx_description
1 polymer ?
#
loop_
_entity_poly.entity_id
_entity_poly.type
_entity_poly.pdbx_seq_one_letter_code
_entity_poly.pdbx_strand_id
1 'polypeptide(L)'
;MDTTVVAIAGDGDDSFRRPLIAQTEEIHPYAEPPSPQRPPLDAAAAQPEQQRVASLDVFRGFTVAMMILVDDAGGAWPGINHAPWFGATMADFVMPAFLFIIGVSAAVVFKKMPNKTAATKKAMVRAIKLFILGVILQGGYVHGRHKLMYGVDLDQIRWLGVLQRIAIGYFLAAISEIWLVNNNSVDSPVSFVKKYFMEWIMAMMITVLYVALVFGLYVPNWEFKVKISNPTLSTPISLVEMKTIHCGVRGSLGPPCNAVGLVDRVLLGENHLYKNPVYKRTKECSINSPDYGPLPPNAPDWCLAPFDPEGLLSTLMAAVTCFVGLHFGHVLIHCKNHSQRMLFWLLASMVLTIFAFLLLLLGMPFSKPLYTVSYMLLTAGVSGFLLLLLYYIVDVIHITKPFILFHWMGMNALIVYVLAACELFPTLIQGFYWRSPENNLVDITESLLQAIFQSKRWGTLAFVLLEIVFWCLVAGFLHMKGVYLKL
;
A
#
# COMPACT_ATOMS: atom_id res chain seq x y z
N MET A 1 26.30 -54.04 38.40
CA MET A 1 27.39 -53.57 37.54
C MET A 1 27.13 -52.09 37.30
N ASP A 2 27.76 -51.12 37.94
CA ASP A 2 28.91 -51.13 38.83
C ASP A 2 28.87 -49.94 39.80
N THR A 3 29.37 -50.23 41.00
CA THR A 3 30.15 -49.37 41.94
C THR A 3 29.48 -48.28 42.78
N THR A 4 29.19 -48.72 43.99
CA THR A 4 29.29 -48.13 45.34
C THR A 4 30.47 -47.19 45.61
N VAL A 5 30.28 -46.15 46.45
CA VAL A 5 31.18 -45.75 47.55
C VAL A 5 30.35 -45.28 48.76
N VAL A 6 30.81 -45.62 49.96
CA VAL A 6 30.15 -45.60 51.28
C VAL A 6 30.91 -44.67 52.26
N ALA A 7 30.14 -43.96 53.10
CA ALA A 7 30.34 -43.48 54.49
C ALA A 7 31.60 -42.68 54.96
N ILE A 8 31.44 -41.74 55.91
CA ILE A 8 31.57 -41.87 57.40
C ILE A 8 31.43 -40.48 58.09
N ALA A 9 31.00 -40.51 59.35
CA ALA A 9 30.59 -39.45 60.29
C ALA A 9 31.73 -38.67 61.03
N GLY A 10 31.32 -37.64 61.78
CA GLY A 10 32.02 -36.93 62.87
C GLY A 10 31.23 -35.65 63.21
N ASP A 11 30.47 -35.49 64.30
CA ASP A 11 30.69 -35.54 65.76
C ASP A 11 31.15 -34.19 66.37
N GLY A 12 30.45 -33.76 67.43
CA GLY A 12 30.80 -32.70 68.40
C GLY A 12 30.63 -31.23 68.01
N ASP A 13 29.73 -30.48 68.68
CA ASP A 13 30.05 -29.78 69.93
C ASP A 13 28.89 -28.86 70.38
N ASP A 14 28.87 -28.67 71.70
CA ASP A 14 27.84 -28.17 72.60
C ASP A 14 27.65 -26.63 72.62
N SER A 15 26.64 -26.22 73.40
CA SER A 15 26.50 -24.90 74.06
C SER A 15 25.66 -23.79 73.38
N PHE A 16 24.40 -23.66 73.78
CA PHE A 16 23.98 -22.67 74.79
C PHE A 16 22.49 -22.81 75.14
N ARG A 17 22.20 -23.18 76.39
CA ARG A 17 20.87 -23.04 77.02
C ARG A 17 20.66 -21.58 77.44
N ARG A 18 19.44 -21.04 77.23
CA ARG A 18 18.71 -20.28 78.26
C ARG A 18 17.19 -20.44 78.09
N PRO A 19 16.40 -20.38 79.19
CA PRO A 19 15.08 -20.98 79.26
C PRO A 19 13.90 -19.99 79.39
N LEU A 20 12.73 -20.47 78.97
CA LEU A 20 11.40 -20.37 79.59
C LEU A 20 10.91 -19.01 80.15
N ILE A 21 9.85 -18.47 79.53
CA ILE A 21 8.66 -18.00 80.24
C ILE A 21 7.42 -18.60 79.55
N ALA A 22 6.56 -19.18 80.39
CA ALA A 22 5.37 -19.95 80.06
C ALA A 22 4.14 -19.07 79.80
N GLN A 23 3.18 -19.59 79.02
CA GLN A 23 1.81 -19.85 79.48
C GLN A 23 1.01 -20.67 78.44
N THR A 24 0.37 -21.73 78.96
CA THR A 24 -0.70 -22.62 78.48
C THR A 24 -1.88 -21.83 77.88
N GLU A 25 -2.75 -22.28 76.96
CA GLU A 25 -3.48 -23.55 76.76
C GLU A 25 -4.27 -23.37 75.41
N GLU A 26 -4.46 -24.30 74.48
CA GLU A 26 -5.37 -25.45 74.47
C GLU A 26 -5.11 -26.32 73.21
N ILE A 27 -5.44 -27.62 73.29
CA ILE A 27 -5.19 -28.67 72.28
C ILE A 27 -6.50 -29.02 71.54
N HIS A 28 -6.47 -29.10 70.20
CA HIS A 28 -7.41 -29.90 69.38
C HIS A 28 -6.66 -30.51 68.16
N PRO A 29 -7.15 -31.61 67.55
CA PRO A 29 -6.34 -32.76 67.16
C PRO A 29 -5.88 -32.72 65.69
N TYR A 30 -4.77 -33.43 65.43
CA TYR A 30 -4.15 -33.76 64.14
C TYR A 30 -4.95 -33.50 62.86
N ALA A 31 -4.44 -32.61 62.01
CA ALA A 31 -4.69 -32.59 60.57
C ALA A 31 -3.45 -33.11 59.83
N GLU A 32 -3.67 -33.98 58.83
CA GLU A 32 -2.67 -34.65 58.01
C GLU A 32 -1.67 -33.67 57.35
N PRO A 33 -0.41 -34.10 57.07
CA PRO A 33 0.54 -33.25 56.36
C PRO A 33 0.05 -32.97 54.92
N PRO A 34 0.15 -31.73 54.42
CA PRO A 34 -0.24 -31.42 53.06
C PRO A 34 0.66 -32.17 52.06
N SER A 35 0.01 -32.89 51.15
CA SER A 35 0.66 -33.50 49.99
C SER A 35 1.35 -32.42 49.14
N PRO A 36 2.49 -32.73 48.49
CA PRO A 36 3.17 -31.76 47.64
C PRO A 36 2.27 -31.37 46.47
N GLN A 37 1.73 -30.14 46.51
CA GLN A 37 0.93 -29.57 45.45
C GLN A 37 1.81 -29.47 44.19
N ARG A 38 1.47 -30.30 43.19
CA ARG A 38 1.95 -30.13 41.82
C ARG A 38 1.50 -28.75 41.34
N PRO A 39 2.39 -27.92 40.77
CA PRO A 39 1.99 -26.62 40.24
C PRO A 39 0.89 -26.82 39.18
N PRO A 40 -0.11 -25.92 39.09
CA PRO A 40 -1.18 -26.03 38.11
C PRO A 40 -0.59 -26.12 36.70
N LEU A 41 -1.02 -27.13 35.94
CA LEU A 41 -0.56 -27.42 34.58
C LEU A 41 -0.95 -26.34 33.55
N ASP A 42 -1.65 -25.27 33.97
CA ASP A 42 -2.25 -24.28 33.08
C ASP A 42 -1.64 -22.87 33.19
N ALA A 43 -0.53 -22.71 33.91
CA ALA A 43 0.27 -21.48 33.82
C ALA A 43 1.23 -21.53 32.62
N ALA A 44 0.71 -21.88 31.44
CA ALA A 44 1.38 -21.56 30.19
C ALA A 44 1.47 -20.04 30.12
N ALA A 45 2.68 -19.51 30.26
CA ALA A 45 2.97 -18.09 30.19
C ALA A 45 2.26 -17.46 28.99
N ALA A 46 1.16 -16.74 29.26
CA ALA A 46 0.54 -15.88 28.27
C ALA A 46 1.56 -14.80 27.93
N GLN A 47 2.25 -15.00 26.80
CA GLN A 47 3.02 -13.95 26.13
C GLN A 47 2.08 -12.74 26.02
N PRO A 48 2.48 -11.53 26.44
CA PRO A 48 1.62 -10.36 26.28
C PRO A 48 1.30 -10.22 24.80
N GLU A 49 0.02 -10.44 24.44
CA GLU A 49 -0.45 -10.24 23.07
C GLU A 49 -0.03 -8.84 22.65
N GLN A 50 0.82 -8.74 21.63
CA GLN A 50 1.15 -7.46 21.01
C GLN A 50 -0.15 -6.87 20.50
N GLN A 51 -0.72 -5.93 21.26
CA GLN A 51 -2.00 -5.30 20.96
C GLN A 51 -1.94 -4.67 19.56
N ARG A 52 -2.59 -5.34 18.62
CA ARG A 52 -2.66 -4.95 17.22
C ARG A 52 -3.48 -3.66 17.14
N VAL A 53 -2.92 -2.62 16.52
CA VAL A 53 -3.58 -1.31 16.40
C VAL A 53 -4.69 -1.42 15.36
N ALA A 54 -5.95 -1.38 15.80
CA ALA A 54 -7.10 -1.69 14.96
C ALA A 54 -7.30 -0.67 13.83
N SER A 55 -6.98 0.62 14.07
CA SER A 55 -7.06 1.66 13.04
C SER A 55 -6.13 1.42 11.85
N LEU A 56 -5.00 0.71 12.02
CA LEU A 56 -4.11 0.41 10.90
C LEU A 56 -4.74 -0.59 9.94
N ASP A 57 -5.47 -1.58 10.46
CA ASP A 57 -6.22 -2.50 9.61
C ASP A 57 -7.42 -1.78 8.97
N VAL A 58 -8.17 -0.98 9.73
CA VAL A 58 -9.27 -0.17 9.18
C VAL A 58 -8.79 0.77 8.06
N PHE A 59 -7.63 1.41 8.21
CA PHE A 59 -7.02 2.25 7.18
C PHE A 59 -6.75 1.46 5.91
N ARG A 60 -6.14 0.27 6.02
CA ARG A 60 -5.88 -0.59 4.85
C ARG A 60 -7.18 -1.03 4.18
N GLY A 61 -8.18 -1.44 4.95
CA GLY A 61 -9.47 -1.85 4.41
C GLY A 61 -10.22 -0.71 3.74
N PHE A 62 -10.20 0.48 4.34
CA PHE A 62 -10.75 1.68 3.70
C PHE A 62 -10.03 2.01 2.39
N THR A 63 -8.70 1.87 2.35
CA THR A 63 -7.91 2.11 1.13
C THR A 63 -8.25 1.10 0.03
N VAL A 64 -8.44 -0.18 0.37
CA VAL A 64 -8.91 -1.22 -0.58
C VAL A 64 -10.34 -0.92 -1.06
N ALA A 65 -11.24 -0.53 -0.17
CA ALA A 65 -12.60 -0.15 -0.56
C ALA A 65 -12.61 1.06 -1.50
N MET A 66 -11.77 2.06 -1.23
CA MET A 66 -11.61 3.22 -2.12
C MET A 66 -11.01 2.84 -3.47
N MET A 67 -10.08 1.89 -3.51
CA MET A 67 -9.55 1.36 -4.77
C MET A 67 -10.66 0.76 -5.64
N ILE A 68 -11.47 -0.16 -5.08
CA ILE A 68 -12.63 -0.74 -5.78
C ILE A 68 -13.57 0.38 -6.24
N LEU A 69 -13.86 1.35 -5.37
CA LEU A 69 -14.73 2.47 -5.72
C LEU A 69 -14.22 3.26 -6.94
N VAL A 70 -12.93 3.58 -6.98
CA VAL A 70 -12.40 4.43 -8.06
C VAL A 70 -12.16 3.68 -9.36
N ASP A 71 -11.82 2.39 -9.28
CA ASP A 71 -11.59 1.54 -10.44
C ASP A 71 -12.92 1.27 -11.17
N ASP A 72 -14.00 0.97 -10.43
CA ASP A 72 -15.27 0.55 -11.02
C ASP A 72 -16.28 1.71 -11.21
N ALA A 73 -16.31 2.70 -10.30
CA ALA A 73 -17.23 3.85 -10.43
C ALA A 73 -16.60 5.07 -11.12
N GLY A 74 -15.27 5.10 -11.28
CA GLY A 74 -14.54 6.24 -11.83
C GLY A 74 -15.01 6.63 -13.23
N GLY A 75 -15.32 5.67 -14.11
CA GLY A 75 -15.82 5.95 -15.46
C GLY A 75 -17.15 6.72 -15.49
N ALA A 76 -17.97 6.59 -14.45
CA ALA A 76 -19.25 7.29 -14.35
C ALA A 76 -19.13 8.68 -13.69
N TRP A 77 -18.09 8.91 -12.90
CA TRP A 77 -17.91 10.09 -12.05
C TRP A 77 -16.51 10.70 -12.21
N PRO A 78 -16.36 11.81 -12.96
CA PRO A 78 -15.05 12.41 -13.21
C PRO A 78 -14.25 12.81 -11.96
N GLY A 79 -14.92 13.20 -10.86
CA GLY A 79 -14.25 13.52 -9.60
C GLY A 79 -13.77 12.31 -8.80
N ILE A 80 -14.32 11.12 -9.10
CA ILE A 80 -13.88 9.83 -8.54
C ILE A 80 -12.72 9.29 -9.36
N ASN A 81 -12.75 9.46 -10.68
CA ASN A 81 -11.71 9.02 -11.61
C ASN A 81 -10.41 9.82 -11.48
N HIS A 82 -9.30 9.29 -12.01
CA HIS A 82 -8.00 9.97 -12.06
C HIS A 82 -8.03 11.33 -12.77
N ALA A 83 -7.22 12.28 -12.32
CA ALA A 83 -6.93 13.50 -13.08
C ALA A 83 -6.23 13.14 -14.41
N PRO A 84 -6.57 13.79 -15.54
CA PRO A 84 -5.96 13.48 -16.84
C PRO A 84 -4.43 13.59 -16.88
N TRP A 85 -3.86 14.59 -16.21
CA TRP A 85 -2.40 14.76 -16.12
C TRP A 85 -1.94 15.58 -14.90
N PHE A 86 -2.39 16.83 -14.83
CA PHE A 86 -2.18 17.72 -13.69
C PHE A 86 -3.44 17.80 -12.83
N GLY A 87 -3.24 18.03 -11.53
CA GLY A 87 -4.28 18.01 -10.51
C GLY A 87 -4.28 16.70 -9.73
N ALA A 88 -5.20 16.60 -8.79
CA ALA A 88 -5.45 15.40 -8.02
C ALA A 88 -6.96 15.27 -7.77
N THR A 89 -7.50 14.09 -8.06
CA THR A 89 -8.88 13.69 -7.77
C THR A 89 -8.88 12.50 -6.79
N MET A 90 -10.06 11.96 -6.45
CA MET A 90 -10.16 10.93 -5.40
C MET A 90 -9.29 9.68 -5.69
N ALA A 91 -9.28 9.19 -6.92
CA ALA A 91 -8.45 8.04 -7.32
C ALA A 91 -6.96 8.25 -7.09
N ASP A 92 -6.50 9.49 -7.18
CA ASP A 92 -5.08 9.83 -7.07
C ASP A 92 -4.55 9.72 -5.63
N PHE A 93 -5.41 9.50 -4.62
CA PHE A 93 -4.98 9.30 -3.23
C PHE A 93 -4.83 7.83 -2.81
N VAL A 94 -5.36 6.89 -3.61
CA VAL A 94 -5.44 5.47 -3.23
C VAL A 94 -4.06 4.81 -3.14
N MET A 95 -3.26 4.87 -4.21
CA MET A 95 -1.91 4.28 -4.20
C MET A 95 -1.00 4.92 -3.13
N PRO A 96 -0.91 6.25 -3.01
CA PRO A 96 -0.11 6.87 -1.94
C PRO A 96 -0.54 6.45 -0.53
N ALA A 97 -1.84 6.24 -0.28
CA ALA A 97 -2.32 5.73 1.00
C ALA A 97 -1.78 4.31 1.29
N PHE A 98 -1.71 3.43 0.28
CA PHE A 98 -1.05 2.12 0.42
C PHE A 98 0.45 2.24 0.74
N LEU A 99 1.16 3.12 0.04
CA LEU A 99 2.59 3.38 0.26
C LEU A 99 2.85 3.98 1.66
N PHE A 100 1.97 4.84 2.12
CA PHE A 100 2.06 5.43 3.45
C PHE A 100 1.84 4.37 4.54
N ILE A 101 0.76 3.59 4.46
CA ILE A 101 0.44 2.61 5.50
C ILE A 101 1.42 1.43 5.53
N ILE A 102 2.01 1.04 4.39
CA ILE A 102 3.07 0.03 4.37
C ILE A 102 4.33 0.52 5.10
N GLY A 103 4.64 1.82 4.99
CA GLY A 103 5.70 2.48 5.75
C GLY A 103 5.45 2.43 7.26
N VAL A 104 4.25 2.84 7.71
CA VAL A 104 3.85 2.75 9.14
C VAL A 104 4.02 1.32 9.65
N SER A 105 3.64 0.35 8.83
CA SER A 105 3.71 -1.07 9.15
C SER A 105 5.14 -1.59 9.25
N ALA A 106 6.06 -1.08 8.41
CA ALA A 106 7.46 -1.47 8.42
C ALA A 106 8.12 -1.08 9.76
N ALA A 107 7.87 0.13 10.27
CA ALA A 107 8.37 0.58 11.57
C ALA A 107 7.94 -0.38 12.69
N VAL A 108 6.66 -0.80 12.71
CA VAL A 108 6.12 -1.70 13.74
C VAL A 108 6.75 -3.10 13.65
N VAL A 109 6.94 -3.62 12.44
CA VAL A 109 7.47 -4.97 12.21
C VAL A 109 8.95 -5.08 12.56
N PHE A 110 9.75 -4.06 12.24
CA PHE A 110 11.21 -4.14 12.37
C PHE A 110 11.78 -3.53 13.67
N LYS A 111 10.96 -2.86 14.50
CA LYS A 111 11.34 -2.28 15.80
C LYS A 111 12.18 -3.20 16.71
N LYS A 112 11.93 -4.52 16.70
CA LYS A 112 12.46 -5.49 17.68
C LYS A 112 13.13 -6.72 17.05
N MET A 113 13.87 -6.54 15.95
CA MET A 113 14.59 -7.65 15.33
C MET A 113 16.06 -7.67 15.76
N PRO A 114 16.49 -8.60 16.65
CA PRO A 114 17.88 -8.64 17.12
C PRO A 114 18.85 -9.11 16.02
N ASN A 115 18.40 -9.95 15.09
CA ASN A 115 19.22 -10.45 13.98
C ASN A 115 18.92 -9.68 12.69
N LYS A 116 19.79 -8.72 12.35
CA LYS A 116 19.67 -7.87 11.14
C LYS A 116 19.66 -8.68 9.84
N THR A 117 20.45 -9.76 9.75
CA THR A 117 20.53 -10.60 8.55
C THR A 117 19.22 -11.37 8.34
N ALA A 118 18.66 -11.94 9.40
CA ALA A 118 17.37 -12.62 9.33
C ALA A 118 16.23 -11.65 8.97
N ALA A 119 16.25 -10.44 9.54
CA ALA A 119 15.29 -9.38 9.20
C ALA A 119 15.40 -8.94 7.74
N THR A 120 16.62 -8.77 7.24
CA THR A 120 16.90 -8.40 5.84
C THR A 120 16.39 -9.48 4.88
N LYS A 121 16.67 -10.76 5.16
CA LYS A 121 16.15 -11.89 4.38
C LYS A 121 14.63 -11.90 4.36
N LYS A 122 13.99 -11.67 5.51
CA LYS A 122 12.52 -11.59 5.62
C LYS A 122 11.94 -10.45 4.79
N ALA A 123 12.54 -9.25 4.87
CA ALA A 123 12.13 -8.09 4.07
C ALA A 123 12.28 -8.36 2.57
N MET A 124 13.42 -8.91 2.15
CA MET A 124 13.75 -9.23 0.77
C MET A 124 12.79 -10.27 0.17
N VAL A 125 12.54 -11.38 0.88
CA VAL A 125 11.60 -12.42 0.40
C VAL A 125 10.20 -11.85 0.20
N ARG A 126 9.73 -11.03 1.14
CA ARG A 126 8.41 -10.38 1.02
C ARG A 126 8.36 -9.43 -0.18
N ALA A 127 9.39 -8.61 -0.37
CA ALA A 127 9.48 -7.70 -1.51
C ALA A 127 9.49 -8.45 -2.85
N ILE A 128 10.29 -9.51 -2.96
CA ILE A 128 10.36 -10.36 -4.16
C ILE A 128 9.00 -11.00 -4.47
N LYS A 129 8.34 -11.62 -3.48
CA LYS A 129 7.02 -12.23 -3.69
C LYS A 129 5.98 -11.20 -4.14
N LEU A 130 5.98 -10.01 -3.52
CA LEU A 130 5.06 -8.94 -3.88
C LEU A 130 5.34 -8.41 -5.30
N PHE A 131 6.61 -8.30 -5.68
CA PHE A 131 7.03 -7.89 -7.02
C PHE A 131 6.59 -8.91 -8.08
N ILE A 132 6.87 -10.20 -7.86
CA ILE A 132 6.48 -11.29 -8.77
C ILE A 132 4.95 -11.34 -8.91
N LEU A 133 4.23 -11.25 -7.79
CA LEU A 133 2.77 -11.18 -7.79
C LEU A 133 2.28 -10.00 -8.65
N GLY A 134 2.90 -8.83 -8.53
CA GLY A 134 2.62 -7.66 -9.37
C GLY A 134 2.80 -7.92 -10.86
N VAL A 135 3.91 -8.55 -11.26
CA VAL A 135 4.18 -8.88 -12.67
C VAL A 135 3.17 -9.89 -13.20
N ILE A 136 2.76 -10.88 -12.41
CA ILE A 136 1.74 -11.86 -12.83
C ILE A 136 0.39 -11.19 -13.07
N LEU A 137 -0.03 -10.30 -12.17
CA LEU A 137 -1.34 -9.63 -12.26
C LEU A 137 -1.39 -8.60 -13.39
N GLN A 138 -0.29 -7.86 -13.59
CA GLN A 138 -0.25 -6.75 -14.55
C GLN A 138 0.27 -7.15 -15.94
N GLY A 139 1.08 -8.21 -16.02
CA GLY A 139 1.74 -8.67 -17.24
C GLY A 139 0.81 -9.27 -18.29
N GLY A 140 -0.51 -9.14 -18.12
CA GLY A 140 -1.50 -9.65 -19.09
C GLY A 140 -1.77 -11.14 -18.98
N TYR A 141 -1.41 -11.81 -17.88
CA TYR A 141 -1.79 -13.22 -17.69
C TYR A 141 -3.32 -13.36 -17.55
N VAL A 142 -3.96 -12.38 -16.92
CA VAL A 142 -5.42 -12.25 -16.81
C VAL A 142 -5.86 -11.21 -17.84
N HIS A 143 -6.54 -11.65 -18.90
CA HIS A 143 -7.08 -10.76 -19.93
C HIS A 143 -8.46 -10.26 -19.52
N GLY A 144 -8.70 -8.95 -19.69
CA GLY A 144 -10.01 -8.35 -19.44
C GLY A 144 -11.09 -8.78 -20.43
N ARG A 145 -12.34 -8.43 -20.08
CA ARG A 145 -13.67 -8.76 -20.66
C ARG A 145 -13.84 -8.95 -22.18
N HIS A 146 -12.88 -8.52 -23.01
CA HIS A 146 -13.00 -8.50 -24.47
C HIS A 146 -11.80 -9.12 -25.23
N LYS A 147 -10.84 -9.76 -24.56
CA LYS A 147 -9.68 -10.41 -25.21
C LYS A 147 -9.62 -11.90 -24.89
N LEU A 148 -9.98 -12.73 -25.87
CA LEU A 148 -9.97 -14.20 -25.79
C LEU A 148 -8.57 -14.83 -25.99
N MET A 149 -7.51 -14.03 -26.04
CA MET A 149 -6.15 -14.56 -26.18
C MET A 149 -5.62 -14.99 -24.82
N TYR A 150 -5.15 -16.23 -24.71
CA TYR A 150 -4.51 -16.77 -23.51
C TYR A 150 -2.98 -16.73 -23.70
N GLY A 151 -2.24 -16.15 -22.75
CA GLY A 151 -0.78 -16.08 -22.75
C GLY A 151 -0.20 -14.67 -22.61
N VAL A 152 1.04 -14.56 -22.13
CA VAL A 152 1.75 -13.28 -21.96
C VAL A 152 2.72 -13.07 -23.11
N ASP A 153 2.54 -11.98 -23.86
CA ASP A 153 3.56 -11.52 -24.80
C ASP A 153 4.73 -10.90 -24.01
N LEU A 154 5.80 -11.68 -23.87
CA LEU A 154 6.99 -11.26 -23.12
C LEU A 154 7.66 -10.02 -23.73
N ASP A 155 7.49 -9.78 -25.04
CA ASP A 155 8.04 -8.60 -25.70
C ASP A 155 7.23 -7.34 -25.37
N GLN A 156 6.01 -7.46 -24.84
CA GLN A 156 5.13 -6.35 -24.47
C GLN A 156 4.74 -6.37 -22.98
N ILE A 157 5.38 -7.22 -22.17
CA ILE A 157 5.06 -7.32 -20.75
C ILE A 157 5.34 -6.01 -20.02
N ARG A 158 4.42 -5.56 -19.17
CA ARG A 158 4.61 -4.37 -18.35
C ARG A 158 5.32 -4.73 -17.06
N TRP A 159 6.56 -4.26 -16.89
CA TRP A 159 7.41 -4.60 -15.74
C TRP A 159 7.03 -3.87 -14.45
N LEU A 160 6.59 -2.61 -14.56
CA LEU A 160 6.36 -1.71 -13.43
C LEU A 160 4.88 -1.42 -13.21
N GLY A 161 4.46 -1.44 -11.95
CA GLY A 161 3.10 -1.24 -11.50
C GLY A 161 3.00 -0.92 -10.02
N VAL A 162 1.76 -0.86 -9.53
CA VAL A 162 1.45 -0.46 -8.15
C VAL A 162 2.10 -1.41 -7.13
N LEU A 163 1.99 -2.73 -7.32
CA LEU A 163 2.57 -3.70 -6.38
C LEU A 163 4.11 -3.66 -6.37
N GLN A 164 4.73 -3.44 -7.53
CA GLN A 164 6.18 -3.31 -7.68
C GLN A 164 6.68 -2.06 -6.96
N ARG A 165 5.95 -0.94 -7.05
CA ARG A 165 6.23 0.28 -6.29
C ARG A 165 6.14 0.08 -4.80
N ILE A 166 5.08 -0.60 -4.34
CA ILE A 166 4.92 -0.96 -2.93
C ILE A 166 6.06 -1.86 -2.47
N ALA A 167 6.48 -2.83 -3.29
CA ALA A 167 7.59 -3.73 -2.99
C ALA A 167 8.92 -2.98 -2.83
N ILE A 168 9.25 -2.09 -3.78
CA ILE A 168 10.47 -1.30 -3.76
C ILE A 168 10.47 -0.32 -2.57
N GLY A 169 9.37 0.44 -2.39
CA GLY A 169 9.24 1.38 -1.27
C GLY A 169 9.29 0.70 0.10
N TYR A 170 8.60 -0.43 0.25
CA TYR A 170 8.69 -1.27 1.46
C TYR A 170 10.10 -1.77 1.72
N PHE A 171 10.78 -2.27 0.69
CA PHE A 171 12.14 -2.79 0.83
C PHE A 171 13.11 -1.70 1.28
N LEU A 172 13.09 -0.52 0.63
CA LEU A 172 13.95 0.60 1.01
C LEU A 172 13.70 1.06 2.45
N ALA A 173 12.43 1.23 2.85
CA ALA A 173 12.07 1.61 4.22
C ALA A 173 12.44 0.51 5.25
N ALA A 174 12.32 -0.77 4.89
CA ALA A 174 12.70 -1.87 5.77
C ALA A 174 14.22 -1.94 5.97
N ILE A 175 15.00 -1.76 4.90
CA ILE A 175 16.46 -1.78 4.96
C ILE A 175 16.98 -0.56 5.75
N SER A 176 16.37 0.62 5.58
CA SER A 176 16.72 1.79 6.39
C SER A 176 16.48 1.53 7.88
N GLU A 177 15.31 0.97 8.24
CA GLU A 177 14.95 0.69 9.63
C GLU A 177 15.92 -0.32 10.27
N ILE A 178 16.33 -1.35 9.53
CA ILE A 178 17.21 -2.42 10.03
C ILE A 178 18.66 -1.92 10.21
N TRP A 179 19.17 -1.14 9.25
CA TRP A 179 20.60 -0.85 9.15
C TRP A 179 20.98 0.56 9.63
N LEU A 180 20.12 1.55 9.45
CA LEU A 180 20.44 2.96 9.67
C LEU A 180 19.92 3.51 11.01
N VAL A 181 18.99 2.81 11.66
CA VAL A 181 18.44 3.23 12.95
C VAL A 181 19.42 2.90 14.08
N ASN A 182 19.75 3.91 14.87
CA ASN A 182 20.66 3.80 16.01
C ASN A 182 19.98 3.15 17.22
N ASN A 183 20.76 2.47 18.07
CA ASN A 183 20.28 1.79 19.29
C ASN A 183 19.96 2.75 20.46
N ASN A 184 19.91 4.06 20.23
CA ASN A 184 19.67 5.06 21.27
C ASN A 184 18.28 4.89 21.90
N SER A 185 18.16 5.09 23.21
CA SER A 185 16.87 5.27 23.89
C SER A 185 16.22 6.58 23.42
N VAL A 186 14.89 6.61 23.45
CA VAL A 186 14.11 7.78 23.04
C VAL A 186 13.44 8.34 24.29
N ASP A 187 14.11 9.32 24.90
CA ASP A 187 13.68 9.96 26.15
C ASP A 187 13.27 11.43 25.93
N SER A 188 13.63 12.01 24.78
CA SER A 188 13.33 13.39 24.39
C SER A 188 13.10 13.51 22.87
N PRO A 189 12.42 14.58 22.39
CA PRO A 189 12.29 14.85 20.96
C PRO A 189 13.64 14.94 20.22
N VAL A 190 14.69 15.46 20.87
CA VAL A 190 16.03 15.52 20.30
C VAL A 190 16.62 14.13 20.10
N SER A 191 16.46 13.23 21.09
CA SER A 191 16.90 11.83 20.96
C SER A 191 16.11 11.07 19.88
N PHE A 192 14.83 11.39 19.69
CA PHE A 192 14.01 10.86 18.60
C PHE A 192 14.58 11.26 17.24
N VAL A 193 14.87 12.54 17.03
CA VAL A 193 15.46 13.02 15.77
C VAL A 193 16.82 12.38 15.54
N LYS A 194 17.71 12.37 16.55
CA LYS A 194 19.04 11.73 16.44
C LYS A 194 18.96 10.24 16.10
N LYS A 195 17.93 9.53 16.54
CA LYS A 195 17.74 8.11 16.27
C LYS A 195 17.39 7.83 14.79
N TYR A 196 16.57 8.69 14.19
CA TYR A 196 15.99 8.49 12.85
C TYR A 196 16.55 9.44 11.78
N PHE A 197 17.54 10.26 12.12
CA PHE A 197 18.10 11.28 11.22
C PHE A 197 18.66 10.72 9.91
N MET A 198 19.27 9.54 9.94
CA MET A 198 19.84 8.91 8.74
C MET A 198 18.77 8.50 7.72
N GLU A 199 17.58 8.14 8.18
CA GLU A 199 16.46 7.79 7.29
C GLU A 199 15.91 9.04 6.60
N TRP A 200 15.84 10.15 7.33
CA TRP A 200 15.50 11.45 6.74
C TRP A 200 16.55 11.94 5.75
N ILE A 201 17.85 11.75 6.02
CA ILE A 201 18.90 12.01 5.03
C ILE A 201 18.65 11.18 3.77
N MET A 202 18.38 9.88 3.91
CA MET A 202 18.11 9.01 2.77
C MET A 202 16.90 9.50 1.96
N ALA A 203 15.78 9.83 2.62
CA ALA A 203 14.60 10.36 1.95
C ALA A 203 14.88 11.69 1.22
N MET A 204 15.66 12.59 1.84
CA MET A 204 16.08 13.84 1.22
C MET A 204 17.00 13.62 0.02
N MET A 205 17.96 12.69 0.12
CA MET A 205 18.86 12.34 -0.98
C MET A 205 18.08 11.76 -2.17
N ILE A 206 17.12 10.87 -1.93
CA ILE A 206 16.23 10.34 -2.97
C ILE A 206 15.42 11.46 -3.63
N THR A 207 14.89 12.39 -2.83
CA THR A 207 14.10 13.53 -3.33
C THR A 207 14.96 14.48 -4.17
N VAL A 208 16.17 14.81 -3.71
CA VAL A 208 17.12 15.67 -4.44
C VAL A 208 17.55 15.00 -5.75
N LEU A 209 17.84 13.69 -5.73
CA LEU A 209 18.15 12.93 -6.94
C LEU A 209 16.98 12.97 -7.93
N TYR A 210 15.76 12.74 -7.47
CA TYR A 210 14.56 12.82 -8.31
C TYR A 210 14.42 14.21 -8.95
N VAL A 211 14.47 15.29 -8.16
CA VAL A 211 14.34 16.67 -8.66
C VAL A 211 15.47 16.99 -9.64
N ALA A 212 16.72 16.61 -9.33
CA ALA A 212 17.86 16.83 -10.21
C ALA A 212 17.69 16.11 -11.55
N LEU A 213 17.15 14.89 -11.57
CA LEU A 213 16.89 14.16 -12.81
C LEU A 213 15.70 14.74 -13.58
N VAL A 214 14.60 15.07 -12.90
CA VAL A 214 13.39 15.61 -13.54
C VAL A 214 13.64 16.94 -14.23
N PHE A 215 14.37 17.85 -13.58
CA PHE A 215 14.66 19.18 -14.13
C PHE A 215 15.98 19.25 -14.90
N GLY A 216 16.94 18.38 -14.57
CA GLY A 216 18.28 18.39 -15.16
C GLY A 216 18.41 17.57 -16.44
N LEU A 217 17.63 16.51 -16.68
CA LEU A 217 17.78 15.70 -17.88
C LEU A 217 17.25 16.41 -19.14
N TYR A 218 18.00 16.29 -20.24
CA TYR A 218 17.56 16.73 -21.57
C TYR A 218 16.73 15.65 -22.24
N VAL A 219 15.56 16.03 -22.72
CA VAL A 219 14.64 15.15 -23.44
C VAL A 219 14.81 15.39 -24.94
N PRO A 220 15.53 14.51 -25.67
CA PRO A 220 15.67 14.64 -27.11
C PRO A 220 14.35 14.32 -27.82
N ASN A 221 14.32 14.61 -29.12
CA ASN A 221 13.26 14.12 -30.00
C ASN A 221 13.31 12.58 -30.04
N TRP A 222 12.15 11.95 -30.20
CA TRP A 222 12.04 10.49 -30.20
C TRP A 222 10.90 10.05 -31.11
N GLU A 223 10.93 8.79 -31.54
CA GLU A 223 9.97 8.24 -32.49
C GLU A 223 9.30 7.00 -31.90
N PHE A 224 8.05 6.74 -32.27
CA PHE A 224 7.33 5.55 -31.82
C PHE A 224 6.43 4.97 -32.91
N LYS A 225 6.12 3.68 -32.76
CA LYS A 225 5.29 2.90 -33.70
C LYS A 225 3.81 2.98 -33.33
N VAL A 226 2.98 3.33 -34.31
CA VAL A 226 1.51 3.27 -34.21
C VAL A 226 0.99 2.20 -35.15
N LYS A 227 0.12 1.31 -34.64
CA LYS A 227 -0.62 0.35 -35.46
C LYS A 227 -1.94 0.98 -35.89
N ILE A 228 -2.13 1.18 -37.20
CA ILE A 228 -3.37 1.71 -37.76
C ILE A 228 -4.12 0.55 -38.42
N SER A 229 -5.36 0.34 -37.98
CA SER A 229 -6.29 -0.60 -38.58
C SER A 229 -7.29 0.17 -39.43
N ASN A 230 -7.23 0.01 -40.77
CA ASN A 230 -8.22 0.57 -41.69
C ASN A 230 -9.45 -0.35 -41.74
N PRO A 231 -10.64 0.12 -41.30
CA PRO A 231 -11.85 -0.71 -41.30
C PRO A 231 -12.47 -0.91 -42.69
N THR A 232 -11.91 -0.30 -43.75
CA THR A 232 -12.46 -0.30 -45.12
C THR A 232 -11.90 -1.38 -46.04
N LEU A 233 -10.91 -2.16 -45.60
CA LEU A 233 -10.29 -3.22 -46.42
C LEU A 233 -10.68 -4.59 -45.89
N SER A 234 -11.18 -5.46 -46.78
CA SER A 234 -11.61 -6.85 -46.50
C SER A 234 -10.48 -7.77 -46.01
N THR A 235 -9.24 -7.29 -46.00
CA THR A 235 -8.09 -7.90 -45.34
C THR A 235 -7.49 -6.87 -44.37
N PRO A 236 -7.36 -7.18 -43.07
CA PRO A 236 -6.79 -6.24 -42.10
C PRO A 236 -5.28 -6.14 -42.31
N ILE A 237 -4.84 -5.25 -43.20
CA ILE A 237 -3.44 -4.86 -43.28
C ILE A 237 -3.18 -3.92 -42.09
N SER A 238 -2.47 -4.40 -41.09
CA SER A 238 -1.97 -3.55 -40.00
C SER A 238 -0.79 -2.72 -40.51
N LEU A 239 -1.06 -1.50 -40.96
CA LEU A 239 0.00 -0.56 -41.31
C LEU A 239 0.67 -0.06 -40.02
N VAL A 240 2.00 -0.11 -40.00
CA VAL A 240 2.80 0.45 -38.91
C VAL A 240 3.32 1.80 -39.38
N GLU A 241 2.80 2.88 -38.79
CA GLU A 241 3.28 4.24 -39.05
C GLU A 241 4.28 4.64 -37.95
N MET A 242 5.39 5.26 -38.36
CA MET A 242 6.36 5.87 -37.45
C MET A 242 5.95 7.32 -37.21
N LYS A 243 5.73 7.70 -35.95
CA LYS A 243 5.46 9.08 -35.56
C LYS A 243 6.67 9.66 -34.81
N THR A 244 7.06 10.88 -35.17
CA THR A 244 8.17 11.60 -34.52
C THR A 244 7.62 12.66 -33.57
N ILE A 245 8.15 12.71 -32.34
CA ILE A 245 7.81 13.72 -31.35
C ILE A 245 8.99 14.67 -31.19
N HIS A 246 8.72 15.96 -31.42
CA HIS A 246 9.68 17.03 -31.20
C HIS A 246 9.59 17.55 -29.76
N CYS A 247 10.61 17.25 -28.96
CA CYS A 247 10.74 17.69 -27.58
C CYS A 247 11.82 18.77 -27.47
N GLY A 248 13.10 18.37 -27.45
CA GLY A 248 14.23 19.30 -27.42
C GLY A 248 14.30 20.19 -26.17
N VAL A 249 13.80 19.73 -25.02
CA VAL A 249 13.60 20.54 -23.80
C VAL A 249 14.25 19.92 -22.54
N ARG A 250 14.48 20.76 -21.51
CA ARG A 250 14.79 20.34 -20.13
C ARG A 250 13.67 20.81 -19.20
N GLY A 251 13.44 20.06 -18.12
CA GLY A 251 12.52 20.46 -17.04
C GLY A 251 11.04 20.60 -17.39
N SER A 252 10.62 20.09 -18.54
CA SER A 252 9.20 20.02 -18.87
C SER A 252 8.50 18.94 -18.05
N LEU A 253 7.38 19.31 -17.44
CA LEU A 253 6.47 18.41 -16.72
C LEU A 253 5.23 18.03 -17.56
N GLY A 254 5.15 18.53 -18.80
CA GLY A 254 4.05 18.21 -19.71
C GLY A 254 4.21 16.83 -20.36
N PRO A 255 3.12 16.24 -20.87
CA PRO A 255 3.22 15.08 -21.74
C PRO A 255 3.68 15.51 -23.14
N PRO A 256 4.37 14.63 -23.89
CA PRO A 256 5.09 13.43 -23.46
C PRO A 256 6.57 13.74 -23.14
N CYS A 257 6.97 15.01 -23.27
CA CYS A 257 8.36 15.49 -23.31
C CYS A 257 8.93 15.76 -21.91
N ASN A 258 8.74 14.82 -20.98
CA ASN A 258 9.26 14.90 -19.62
C ASN A 258 10.35 13.85 -19.37
N ALA A 259 11.21 14.14 -18.39
CA ALA A 259 12.33 13.28 -18.02
C ALA A 259 11.91 11.93 -17.43
N VAL A 260 10.75 11.86 -16.76
CA VAL A 260 10.20 10.59 -16.22
C VAL A 260 9.96 9.61 -17.37
N GLY A 261 9.22 10.03 -18.39
CA GLY A 261 8.97 9.21 -19.57
C GLY A 261 10.24 8.88 -20.37
N LEU A 262 11.25 9.77 -20.39
CA LEU A 262 12.54 9.48 -21.00
C LEU A 262 13.25 8.31 -20.30
N VAL A 263 13.37 8.37 -18.98
CA VAL A 263 14.05 7.33 -18.19
C VAL A 263 13.35 5.99 -18.40
N ASP A 264 12.02 5.97 -18.41
CA ASP A 264 11.26 4.74 -18.62
C ASP A 264 11.45 4.19 -20.05
N ARG A 265 11.43 5.04 -21.09
CA ARG A 265 11.72 4.61 -22.48
C ARG A 265 13.11 4.00 -22.63
N VAL A 266 14.12 4.61 -22.00
CA VAL A 266 15.52 4.18 -22.12
C VAL A 266 15.79 2.90 -21.32
N LEU A 267 15.26 2.80 -20.10
CA LEU A 267 15.58 1.69 -19.20
C LEU A 267 14.63 0.50 -19.34
N LEU A 268 13.32 0.76 -19.53
CA LEU A 268 12.33 -0.31 -19.67
C LEU A 268 12.09 -0.68 -21.14
N GLY A 269 12.30 0.24 -22.08
CA GLY A 269 11.98 0.05 -23.48
C GLY A 269 10.51 0.38 -23.80
N GLU A 270 10.26 0.97 -24.97
CA GLU A 270 8.94 1.45 -25.39
C GLU A 270 7.86 0.37 -25.46
N ASN A 271 8.26 -0.87 -25.74
CA ASN A 271 7.35 -2.00 -25.80
C ASN A 271 6.74 -2.33 -24.43
N HIS A 272 7.49 -2.11 -23.36
CA HIS A 272 7.10 -2.44 -21.98
C HIS A 272 6.35 -1.29 -21.28
N LEU A 273 6.17 -0.15 -21.95
CA LEU A 273 5.41 0.98 -21.43
C LEU A 273 3.90 0.77 -21.58
N TYR A 274 3.16 1.37 -20.66
CA TYR A 274 1.70 1.34 -20.70
C TYR A 274 1.15 2.06 -21.95
N LYS A 275 0.31 1.36 -22.72
CA LYS A 275 -0.20 1.80 -24.03
C LYS A 275 -1.44 2.71 -23.96
N ASN A 276 -2.11 2.75 -22.81
CA ASN A 276 -3.32 3.55 -22.59
C ASN A 276 -3.12 4.60 -21.50
N PRO A 277 -2.16 5.54 -21.67
CA PRO A 277 -1.85 6.52 -20.63
C PRO A 277 -3.02 7.46 -20.36
N VAL A 278 -3.10 7.92 -19.11
CA VAL A 278 -4.22 8.73 -18.60
C VAL A 278 -4.35 10.07 -19.33
N TYR A 279 -3.26 10.62 -19.87
CA TYR A 279 -3.31 11.87 -20.64
C TYR A 279 -4.13 11.77 -21.93
N LYS A 280 -4.48 10.57 -22.41
CA LYS A 280 -5.43 10.42 -23.52
C LYS A 280 -6.79 11.06 -23.23
N ARG A 281 -7.07 11.32 -21.95
CA ARG A 281 -8.27 12.00 -21.45
C ARG A 281 -8.14 13.52 -21.37
N THR A 282 -6.99 14.10 -21.73
CA THR A 282 -6.84 15.57 -21.75
C THR A 282 -7.61 16.16 -22.92
N LYS A 283 -7.85 17.49 -22.87
CA LYS A 283 -8.62 18.20 -23.89
C LYS A 283 -7.97 18.14 -25.28
N GLU A 284 -6.65 18.02 -25.33
CA GLU A 284 -5.88 17.89 -26.56
C GLU A 284 -6.07 16.51 -27.22
N CYS A 285 -6.39 15.48 -26.42
CA CYS A 285 -6.42 14.08 -26.85
C CYS A 285 -7.81 13.44 -26.84
N SER A 286 -8.84 14.09 -26.29
CA SER A 286 -10.19 13.55 -26.26
C SER A 286 -11.25 14.64 -26.40
N ILE A 287 -12.16 14.45 -27.36
CA ILE A 287 -13.38 15.28 -27.51
C ILE A 287 -14.29 15.15 -26.26
N ASN A 288 -14.22 14.03 -25.55
CA ASN A 288 -15.00 13.76 -24.34
C ASN A 288 -14.27 14.12 -23.04
N SER A 289 -13.15 14.85 -23.10
CA SER A 289 -12.38 15.24 -21.91
C SER A 289 -13.30 15.77 -20.78
N PRO A 290 -13.16 15.30 -19.53
CA PRO A 290 -12.03 14.54 -18.98
C PRO A 290 -12.15 13.02 -19.15
N ASP A 291 -13.02 12.50 -20.02
CA ASP A 291 -13.16 11.06 -20.26
C ASP A 291 -12.49 10.63 -21.56
N TYR A 292 -12.33 9.32 -21.74
CA TYR A 292 -11.81 8.77 -23.00
C TYR A 292 -12.81 9.04 -24.14
N GLY A 293 -12.28 9.33 -25.31
CA GLY A 293 -13.06 9.67 -26.48
C GLY A 293 -12.22 9.64 -27.74
N PRO A 294 -12.85 9.86 -28.91
CA PRO A 294 -12.12 10.02 -30.17
C PRO A 294 -11.16 11.21 -30.11
N LEU A 295 -10.06 11.11 -30.86
CA LEU A 295 -9.10 12.20 -31.02
C LEU A 295 -9.78 13.42 -31.67
N PRO A 296 -9.56 14.63 -31.14
CA PRO A 296 -9.93 15.86 -31.84
C PRO A 296 -9.29 15.96 -33.24
N PRO A 297 -9.90 16.67 -34.21
CA PRO A 297 -9.34 16.80 -35.57
C PRO A 297 -7.91 17.35 -35.64
N ASN A 298 -7.52 18.18 -34.66
CA ASN A 298 -6.19 18.79 -34.54
C ASN A 298 -5.39 18.20 -33.37
N ALA A 299 -5.65 16.94 -33.01
CA ALA A 299 -4.95 16.28 -31.91
C ALA A 299 -3.45 16.14 -32.23
N PRO A 300 -2.56 16.45 -31.29
CA PRO A 300 -1.14 16.27 -31.50
C PRO A 300 -0.75 14.78 -31.50
N ASP A 301 0.26 14.41 -32.30
CA ASP A 301 0.68 13.01 -32.48
C ASP A 301 1.04 12.31 -31.15
N TRP A 302 1.51 13.06 -30.14
CA TRP A 302 1.85 12.51 -28.84
C TRP A 302 0.66 11.92 -28.07
N CYS A 303 -0.58 12.22 -28.43
CA CYS A 303 -1.76 11.60 -27.84
C CYS A 303 -1.78 10.07 -28.02
N LEU A 304 -1.08 9.55 -29.03
CA LEU A 304 -0.97 8.12 -29.30
C LEU A 304 0.25 7.47 -28.62
N ALA A 305 1.16 8.27 -28.07
CA ALA A 305 2.40 7.79 -27.52
C ALA A 305 2.17 6.92 -26.26
N PRO A 306 3.02 5.92 -25.98
CA PRO A 306 2.96 5.17 -24.74
C PRO A 306 3.64 5.93 -23.60
N PHE A 307 3.15 5.74 -22.37
CA PHE A 307 3.72 6.35 -21.17
C PHE A 307 3.36 5.53 -19.94
N ASP A 308 4.35 5.21 -19.10
CA ASP A 308 4.11 4.45 -17.88
C ASP A 308 3.97 5.37 -16.65
N PRO A 309 2.77 5.51 -16.05
CA PRO A 309 2.59 6.31 -14.84
C PRO A 309 3.22 5.64 -13.60
N GLU A 310 3.54 4.35 -13.71
CA GLU A 310 4.11 3.56 -12.64
C GLU A 310 5.61 3.26 -12.81
N GLY A 311 6.30 3.96 -13.71
CA GLY A 311 7.71 3.77 -14.07
C GLY A 311 8.76 4.06 -12.99
N LEU A 312 10.03 3.88 -13.36
CA LEU A 312 11.20 3.81 -12.47
C LEU A 312 11.49 5.12 -11.75
N LEU A 313 11.58 6.24 -12.49
CA LEU A 313 11.99 7.52 -11.89
C LEU A 313 10.97 8.00 -10.86
N SER A 314 9.68 7.90 -11.18
CA SER A 314 8.57 8.21 -10.26
C SER A 314 8.46 7.25 -9.07
N THR A 315 9.02 6.03 -9.17
CA THR A 315 9.08 5.09 -8.03
C THR A 315 9.98 5.61 -6.90
N LEU A 316 10.94 6.49 -7.19
CA LEU A 316 11.75 7.14 -6.16
C LEU A 316 10.87 7.93 -5.18
N MET A 317 9.92 8.71 -5.69
CA MET A 317 9.02 9.49 -4.83
C MET A 317 7.97 8.61 -4.14
N ALA A 318 7.55 7.50 -4.77
CA ALA A 318 6.74 6.48 -4.10
C ALA A 318 7.45 5.89 -2.87
N ALA A 319 8.76 5.65 -2.96
CA ALA A 319 9.56 5.21 -1.81
C ALA A 319 9.61 6.29 -0.71
N VAL A 320 9.74 7.57 -1.07
CA VAL A 320 9.70 8.68 -0.09
C VAL A 320 8.36 8.71 0.66
N THR A 321 7.23 8.41 0.02
CA THR A 321 5.94 8.24 0.72
C THR A 321 6.00 7.13 1.77
N CYS A 322 6.69 6.01 1.50
CA CYS A 322 6.92 4.97 2.50
C CYS A 322 7.78 5.46 3.67
N PHE A 323 8.81 6.28 3.43
CA PHE A 323 9.60 6.91 4.50
C PHE A 323 8.77 7.85 5.38
N VAL A 324 7.87 8.63 4.77
CA VAL A 324 6.92 9.47 5.54
C VAL A 324 6.02 8.59 6.41
N GLY A 325 5.50 7.49 5.85
CA GLY A 325 4.75 6.49 6.63
C GLY A 325 5.56 5.88 7.77
N LEU A 326 6.83 5.56 7.51
CA LEU A 326 7.76 5.02 8.51
C LEU A 326 7.87 5.95 9.73
N HIS A 327 8.00 7.25 9.49
CA HIS A 327 8.01 8.27 10.54
C HIS A 327 6.73 8.26 11.39
N PHE A 328 5.55 8.16 10.76
CA PHE A 328 4.28 8.05 11.51
C PHE A 328 4.25 6.77 12.37
N GLY A 329 4.84 5.68 11.88
CA GLY A 329 5.05 4.45 12.64
C GLY A 329 6.00 4.61 13.82
N HIS A 330 7.08 5.40 13.70
CA HIS A 330 7.95 5.71 14.84
C HIS A 330 7.24 6.49 15.94
N VAL A 331 6.40 7.46 15.55
CA VAL A 331 5.56 8.21 16.51
C VAL A 331 4.59 7.25 17.22
N LEU A 332 3.97 6.31 16.50
CA LEU A 332 3.12 5.25 17.08
C LEU A 332 3.87 4.43 18.14
N ILE A 333 5.14 4.15 17.88
CA ILE A 333 6.00 3.27 18.65
C ILE A 333 6.52 3.90 19.94
N HIS A 334 6.87 5.19 19.91
CA HIS A 334 7.52 5.89 21.01
C HIS A 334 6.54 6.75 21.82
N CYS A 335 5.56 7.38 21.17
CA CYS A 335 4.55 8.16 21.87
C CYS A 335 3.44 7.23 22.38
N LYS A 336 3.56 6.84 23.66
CA LYS A 336 2.56 6.01 24.35
C LYS A 336 1.24 6.74 24.60
N ASN A 337 1.30 8.06 24.83
CA ASN A 337 0.11 8.87 25.10
C ASN A 337 -0.64 9.20 23.80
N HIS A 338 -1.95 8.92 23.77
CA HIS A 338 -2.81 9.19 22.61
C HIS A 338 -2.73 10.65 22.14
N SER A 339 -2.86 11.62 23.06
CA SER A 339 -2.85 13.04 22.72
C SER A 339 -1.55 13.51 22.08
N GLN A 340 -0.40 13.02 22.57
CA GLN A 340 0.91 13.36 22.00
C GLN A 340 1.08 12.78 20.59
N ARG A 341 0.71 11.50 20.41
CA ARG A 341 0.75 10.83 19.10
C ARG A 341 -0.09 11.60 18.08
N MET A 342 -1.32 11.94 18.44
CA MET A 342 -2.23 12.70 17.59
C MET A 342 -1.67 14.09 17.26
N LEU A 343 -1.08 14.79 18.23
CA LEU A 343 -0.46 16.10 18.01
C LEU A 343 0.69 16.01 16.99
N PHE A 344 1.61 15.06 17.14
CA PHE A 344 2.72 14.89 16.21
C PHE A 344 2.25 14.53 14.80
N TRP A 345 1.27 13.63 14.67
CA TRP A 345 0.69 13.30 13.38
C TRP A 345 -0.05 14.47 12.74
N LEU A 346 -0.80 15.25 13.52
CA LEU A 346 -1.47 16.47 13.06
C LEU A 346 -0.46 17.49 12.54
N LEU A 347 0.60 17.77 13.32
CA LEU A 347 1.65 18.72 12.93
C LEU A 347 2.39 18.25 11.68
N ALA A 348 2.80 16.99 11.62
CA ALA A 348 3.48 16.43 10.46
C ALA A 348 2.59 16.50 9.20
N SER A 349 1.31 16.13 9.32
CA SER A 349 0.36 16.18 8.21
C SER A 349 0.14 17.62 7.71
N MET A 350 0.01 18.58 8.62
CA MET A 350 -0.13 20.01 8.28
C MET A 350 1.12 20.55 7.58
N VAL A 351 2.32 20.23 8.07
CA VAL A 351 3.57 20.67 7.43
C VAL A 351 3.68 20.13 6.01
N LEU A 352 3.37 18.85 5.81
CA LEU A 352 3.41 18.22 4.48
C LEU A 352 2.42 18.87 3.51
N THR A 353 1.15 19.07 3.92
CA THR A 353 0.15 19.67 3.03
C THR A 353 0.43 21.14 2.74
N ILE A 354 0.84 21.94 3.74
CA ILE A 354 1.22 23.35 3.51
C ILE A 354 2.39 23.43 2.53
N PHE A 355 3.41 22.61 2.70
CA PHE A 355 4.57 22.61 1.79
C PHE A 355 4.20 22.11 0.39
N ALA A 356 3.24 21.18 0.27
CA ALA A 356 2.69 20.76 -1.02
C ALA A 356 2.06 21.92 -1.80
N PHE A 357 1.21 22.71 -1.14
CA PHE A 357 0.59 23.89 -1.75
C PHE A 357 1.60 25.02 -2.01
N LEU A 358 2.62 25.18 -1.15
CA LEU A 358 3.72 26.10 -1.43
C LEU A 358 4.46 25.72 -2.72
N LEU A 359 4.80 24.45 -2.91
CA LEU A 359 5.44 23.99 -4.14
C LEU A 359 4.53 24.14 -5.37
N LEU A 360 3.21 23.96 -5.20
CA LEU A 360 2.24 24.26 -6.26
C LEU A 360 2.31 25.74 -6.67
N LEU A 361 2.35 26.67 -5.71
CA LEU A 361 2.49 28.10 -5.96
C LEU A 361 3.85 28.46 -6.61
N LEU A 362 4.90 27.70 -6.29
CA LEU A 362 6.23 27.83 -6.92
C LEU A 362 6.32 27.19 -8.31
N GLY A 363 5.21 26.64 -8.84
CA GLY A 363 5.12 26.14 -10.21
C GLY A 363 5.33 24.63 -10.38
N MET A 364 5.38 23.84 -9.29
CA MET A 364 5.40 22.38 -9.37
C MET A 364 3.98 21.81 -9.21
N PRO A 365 3.28 21.47 -10.32
CA PRO A 365 1.91 20.98 -10.27
C PRO A 365 1.81 19.62 -9.57
N PHE A 366 0.62 19.32 -9.03
CA PHE A 366 0.29 17.96 -8.62
C PHE A 366 0.19 17.09 -9.88
N SER A 367 0.98 16.01 -9.95
CA SER A 367 0.91 15.06 -11.04
C SER A 367 1.19 13.66 -10.53
N LYS A 368 0.15 12.82 -10.55
CA LYS A 368 0.23 11.39 -10.22
C LYS A 368 1.12 10.61 -11.19
N PRO A 369 1.02 10.78 -12.52
CA PRO A 369 1.89 10.07 -13.46
C PRO A 369 3.38 10.34 -13.28
N LEU A 370 3.75 11.58 -12.91
CA LEU A 370 5.15 11.95 -12.64
C LEU A 370 5.57 11.70 -11.19
N TYR A 371 4.60 11.50 -10.29
CA TYR A 371 4.77 11.47 -8.84
C TYR A 371 5.59 12.68 -8.35
N THR A 372 5.14 13.90 -8.70
CA THR A 372 5.85 15.14 -8.33
C THR A 372 6.02 15.29 -6.82
N VAL A 373 7.03 16.04 -6.38
CA VAL A 373 7.28 16.28 -4.95
C VAL A 373 6.06 16.94 -4.29
N SER A 374 5.43 17.91 -4.96
CA SER A 374 4.20 18.54 -4.48
C SER A 374 3.05 17.53 -4.31
N TYR A 375 2.86 16.62 -5.27
CA TYR A 375 1.86 15.55 -5.18
C TYR A 375 2.17 14.54 -4.06
N MET A 376 3.42 14.14 -3.91
CA MET A 376 3.87 13.24 -2.83
C MET A 376 3.53 13.82 -1.46
N LEU A 377 3.87 15.09 -1.23
CA LEU A 377 3.63 15.77 0.04
C LEU A 377 2.14 15.91 0.33
N LEU A 378 1.34 16.29 -0.68
CA LEU A 378 -0.11 16.42 -0.55
C LEU A 378 -0.72 15.09 -0.12
N THR A 379 -0.43 14.03 -0.85
CA THR A 379 -1.04 12.72 -0.65
C THR A 379 -0.56 12.04 0.64
N ALA A 380 0.70 12.22 1.02
CA ALA A 380 1.22 11.75 2.31
C ALA A 380 0.59 12.51 3.49
N GLY A 381 0.43 13.83 3.39
CA GLY A 381 -0.23 14.65 4.41
C GLY A 381 -1.71 14.28 4.58
N VAL A 382 -2.44 14.08 3.48
CA VAL A 382 -3.84 13.60 3.51
C VAL A 382 -3.95 12.20 4.11
N SER A 383 -3.02 11.31 3.79
CA SER A 383 -2.94 9.98 4.42
C SER A 383 -2.70 10.07 5.93
N GLY A 384 -1.87 11.02 6.37
CA GLY A 384 -1.65 11.32 7.78
C GLY A 384 -2.91 11.81 8.50
N PHE A 385 -3.70 12.70 7.89
CA PHE A 385 -5.00 13.12 8.43
C PHE A 385 -6.00 11.98 8.49
N LEU A 386 -6.05 11.13 7.46
CA LEU A 386 -6.91 9.95 7.45
C LEU A 386 -6.54 8.97 8.57
N LEU A 387 -5.24 8.71 8.78
CA LEU A 387 -4.77 7.88 9.87
C LEU A 387 -5.12 8.49 11.23
N LEU A 388 -4.92 9.80 11.40
CA LEU A 388 -5.31 10.52 12.62
C LEU A 388 -6.80 10.35 12.93
N LEU A 389 -7.66 10.56 11.92
CA LEU A 389 -9.11 10.44 12.05
C LEU A 389 -9.53 9.02 12.44
N LEU A 390 -9.05 8.01 11.71
CA LEU A 390 -9.39 6.61 11.98
C LEU A 390 -8.84 6.15 13.33
N TYR A 391 -7.64 6.59 13.71
CA TYR A 391 -7.06 6.31 15.02
C TYR A 391 -7.88 6.91 16.16
N TYR A 392 -8.28 8.18 16.04
CA TYR A 392 -9.14 8.82 17.03
C TYR A 392 -10.46 8.07 17.18
N ILE A 393 -11.12 7.73 16.06
CA ILE A 393 -12.42 7.07 16.07
C ILE A 393 -12.35 5.64 16.64
N VAL A 394 -11.37 4.85 16.19
CA VAL A 394 -11.32 3.41 16.47
C VAL A 394 -10.56 3.11 17.77
N ASP A 395 -9.43 3.78 18.01
CA ASP A 395 -8.51 3.43 19.11
C ASP A 395 -8.63 4.38 20.32
N VAL A 396 -9.20 5.60 20.18
CA VAL A 396 -9.37 6.55 21.29
C VAL A 396 -10.80 6.57 21.82
N ILE A 397 -11.80 6.77 20.96
CA ILE A 397 -13.23 6.78 21.37
C ILE A 397 -13.88 5.40 21.29
N HIS A 398 -13.16 4.38 20.81
CA HIS A 398 -13.60 2.98 20.73
C HIS A 398 -14.89 2.73 19.93
N ILE A 399 -15.17 3.55 18.91
CA ILE A 399 -16.28 3.30 17.97
C ILE A 399 -15.80 2.30 16.92
N THR A 400 -16.05 1.01 17.17
CA THR A 400 -15.57 -0.10 16.32
C THR A 400 -16.65 -0.70 15.43
N LYS A 401 -17.93 -0.68 15.85
CA LYS A 401 -19.03 -1.37 15.14
C LYS A 401 -19.18 -0.97 13.67
N PRO A 402 -19.18 0.32 13.27
CA PRO A 402 -19.30 0.71 11.86
C PRO A 402 -18.07 0.32 11.03
N PHE A 403 -16.91 0.23 11.67
CA PHE A 403 -15.63 -0.04 11.00
C PHE A 403 -15.27 -1.51 10.95
N ILE A 404 -16.11 -2.41 11.48
CA ILE A 404 -15.81 -3.85 11.50
C ILE A 404 -15.64 -4.42 10.09
N LEU A 405 -16.43 -3.94 9.14
CA LEU A 405 -16.36 -4.34 7.73
C LEU A 405 -14.99 -3.96 7.12
N PHE A 406 -14.56 -2.71 7.34
CA PHE A 406 -13.24 -2.26 6.90
C PHE A 406 -12.11 -2.91 7.69
N HIS A 407 -12.31 -3.25 8.95
CA HIS A 407 -11.32 -3.97 9.75
C HIS A 407 -11.05 -5.36 9.15
N TRP A 408 -12.11 -6.14 8.86
CA TRP A 408 -11.97 -7.46 8.22
C TRP A 408 -11.31 -7.37 6.84
N MET A 409 -11.75 -6.40 6.03
CA MET A 409 -11.14 -6.14 4.72
C MET A 409 -9.66 -5.80 4.86
N GLY A 410 -9.30 -4.98 5.85
CA GLY A 410 -7.92 -4.59 6.13
C GLY A 410 -7.00 -5.74 6.55
N MET A 411 -7.52 -6.66 7.36
CA MET A 411 -6.78 -7.86 7.76
C MET A 411 -6.53 -8.80 6.56
N ASN A 412 -7.40 -8.76 5.54
CA ASN A 412 -7.34 -9.55 4.32
C ASN A 412 -7.03 -8.73 3.06
N ALA A 413 -6.44 -7.54 3.22
CA ALA A 413 -6.34 -6.53 2.17
C ALA A 413 -5.69 -7.04 0.88
N LEU A 414 -4.65 -7.89 1.00
CA LEU A 414 -3.95 -8.43 -0.17
C LEU A 414 -4.81 -9.43 -0.95
N ILE A 415 -5.60 -10.28 -0.28
CA ILE A 415 -6.50 -11.22 -0.96
C ILE A 415 -7.56 -10.43 -1.71
N VAL A 416 -8.19 -9.48 -1.04
CA VAL A 416 -9.23 -8.64 -1.65
C VAL A 416 -8.66 -7.82 -2.80
N TYR A 417 -7.45 -7.26 -2.67
CA TYR A 417 -6.76 -6.56 -3.75
C TYR A 417 -6.62 -7.43 -5.00
N VAL A 418 -6.13 -8.67 -4.83
CA VAL A 418 -5.88 -9.59 -5.94
C VAL A 418 -7.20 -10.05 -6.59
N LEU A 419 -8.24 -10.30 -5.80
CA LEU A 419 -9.49 -10.84 -6.32
C LEU A 419 -10.43 -9.78 -6.90
N ALA A 420 -10.53 -8.61 -6.24
CA ALA A 420 -11.42 -7.52 -6.62
C ALA A 420 -10.75 -6.61 -7.68
N ALA A 421 -9.65 -5.96 -7.33
CA ALA A 421 -9.10 -4.88 -8.16
C ALA A 421 -8.27 -5.35 -9.36
N CYS A 422 -7.86 -6.63 -9.40
CA CYS A 422 -7.30 -7.22 -10.62
C CYS A 422 -8.37 -7.88 -11.49
N GLU A 423 -9.65 -7.54 -11.27
CA GLU A 423 -10.85 -8.05 -11.97
C GLU A 423 -10.95 -9.60 -12.03
N LEU A 424 -10.21 -10.35 -11.20
CA LEU A 424 -10.17 -11.81 -11.29
C LEU A 424 -11.55 -12.42 -10.99
N PHE A 425 -12.22 -11.92 -9.96
CA PHE A 425 -13.54 -12.40 -9.58
C PHE A 425 -14.64 -11.95 -10.54
N PRO A 426 -14.77 -10.66 -10.93
CA PRO A 426 -15.69 -10.25 -11.99
C PRO A 426 -15.49 -11.05 -13.29
N THR A 427 -14.25 -11.30 -13.71
CA THR A 427 -13.93 -12.10 -14.91
C THR A 427 -14.43 -13.55 -14.78
N LEU A 428 -14.27 -14.17 -13.61
CA LEU A 428 -14.78 -15.52 -13.34
C LEU A 428 -16.31 -15.58 -13.36
N ILE A 429 -16.98 -14.60 -12.72
CA ILE A 429 -18.44 -14.53 -12.67
C ILE A 429 -19.02 -14.22 -14.05
N GLN A 430 -18.36 -13.35 -14.83
CA GLN A 430 -18.77 -13.01 -16.20
C GLN A 430 -18.76 -14.22 -17.14
N GLY A 431 -17.90 -15.22 -16.88
CA GLY A 431 -17.91 -16.49 -17.59
C GLY A 431 -19.27 -17.21 -17.55
N PHE A 432 -20.13 -16.90 -16.56
CA PHE A 432 -21.50 -17.36 -16.51
C PHE A 432 -22.43 -16.37 -17.24
N TYR A 433 -22.77 -16.70 -18.49
CA TYR A 433 -23.68 -15.89 -19.33
C TYR A 433 -24.86 -16.70 -19.86
N TRP A 434 -25.96 -16.01 -20.15
CA TRP A 434 -27.17 -16.64 -20.70
C TRP A 434 -27.31 -16.39 -22.20
N ARG A 435 -27.10 -17.45 -22.99
CA ARG A 435 -27.16 -17.49 -24.48
C ARG A 435 -26.10 -16.66 -25.20
N SER A 436 -25.89 -15.39 -24.80
CA SER A 436 -24.88 -14.49 -25.37
C SER A 436 -23.94 -13.95 -24.28
N PRO A 437 -22.63 -13.77 -24.55
CA PRO A 437 -21.68 -13.15 -23.60
C PRO A 437 -22.07 -11.75 -23.13
N GLU A 438 -22.88 -11.02 -23.90
CA GLU A 438 -23.43 -9.71 -23.50
C GLU A 438 -24.47 -9.82 -22.36
N ASN A 439 -25.04 -11.01 -22.16
CA ASN A 439 -26.03 -11.29 -21.10
C ASN A 439 -25.37 -12.04 -19.94
N ASN A 440 -24.27 -11.51 -19.42
CA ASN A 440 -23.60 -12.07 -18.25
C ASN A 440 -24.20 -11.53 -16.94
N LEU A 441 -23.96 -12.26 -15.86
CA LEU A 441 -24.56 -11.97 -14.55
C LEU A 441 -24.18 -10.58 -14.01
N VAL A 442 -22.98 -10.10 -14.31
CA VAL A 442 -22.47 -8.79 -13.87
C VAL A 442 -23.23 -7.68 -14.58
N ASP A 443 -23.29 -7.71 -15.91
CA ASP A 443 -23.94 -6.68 -16.73
C ASP A 443 -25.45 -6.61 -16.45
N ILE A 444 -26.10 -7.75 -16.20
CA ILE A 444 -27.53 -7.80 -15.83
C ILE A 444 -27.75 -7.10 -14.47
N THR A 445 -26.89 -7.36 -13.49
CA THR A 445 -27.02 -6.77 -12.15
C THR A 445 -26.79 -5.27 -12.19
N GLU A 446 -25.77 -4.81 -12.93
CA GLU A 446 -25.53 -3.38 -13.11
C GLU A 446 -26.70 -2.70 -13.84
N SER A 447 -27.17 -3.29 -14.94
CA SER A 447 -28.31 -2.76 -15.72
C SER A 447 -29.59 -2.67 -14.90
N LEU A 448 -29.86 -3.66 -14.03
CA LEU A 448 -30.99 -3.63 -13.12
C LEU A 448 -30.89 -2.45 -12.14
N LEU A 449 -29.72 -2.21 -11.55
CA LEU A 449 -29.52 -1.07 -10.65
C LEU A 449 -29.62 0.26 -11.41
N GLN A 450 -29.07 0.36 -12.62
CA GLN A 450 -29.24 1.54 -13.47
C GLN A 450 -30.71 1.83 -13.79
N ALA A 451 -31.53 0.78 -14.01
CA ALA A 451 -32.97 0.91 -14.21
C ALA A 451 -33.71 1.35 -12.93
N ILE A 452 -33.38 0.76 -11.78
CA ILE A 452 -33.97 1.12 -10.47
C ILE A 452 -33.72 2.59 -10.14
N PHE A 453 -32.49 3.07 -10.33
CA PHE A 453 -32.11 4.45 -10.04
C PHE A 453 -32.43 5.43 -11.18
N GLN A 454 -32.97 4.95 -12.31
CA GLN A 454 -33.24 5.74 -13.52
C GLN A 454 -32.02 6.57 -13.98
N SER A 455 -30.81 6.09 -13.71
CA SER A 455 -29.58 6.82 -13.98
C SER A 455 -28.40 5.88 -14.07
N LYS A 456 -27.67 5.96 -15.18
CA LYS A 456 -26.43 5.19 -15.37
C LYS A 456 -25.42 5.47 -14.25
N ARG A 457 -25.22 6.75 -13.89
CA ARG A 457 -24.23 7.16 -12.89
C ARG A 457 -24.53 6.63 -11.48
N TRP A 458 -25.78 6.77 -11.05
CA TRP A 458 -26.19 6.32 -9.72
C TRP A 458 -26.35 4.80 -9.65
N GLY A 459 -26.79 4.16 -10.73
CA GLY A 459 -26.84 2.70 -10.84
C GLY A 459 -25.46 2.05 -10.75
N THR A 460 -24.48 2.54 -11.50
CA THR A 460 -23.08 2.08 -11.40
C THR A 460 -22.53 2.31 -9.99
N LEU A 461 -22.77 3.48 -9.38
CA LEU A 461 -22.33 3.73 -8.00
C LEU A 461 -22.96 2.75 -7.01
N ALA A 462 -24.26 2.48 -7.12
CA ALA A 462 -24.95 1.52 -6.26
C ALA A 462 -24.41 0.09 -6.44
N PHE A 463 -24.10 -0.31 -7.67
CA PHE A 463 -23.47 -1.60 -7.98
C PHE A 463 -22.12 -1.73 -7.28
N VAL A 464 -21.27 -0.71 -7.39
CA VAL A 464 -19.92 -0.72 -6.79
C VAL A 464 -19.99 -0.68 -5.26
N LEU A 465 -20.94 0.03 -4.67
CA LEU A 465 -21.15 -0.03 -3.21
C LEU A 465 -21.60 -1.42 -2.75
N LEU A 466 -22.46 -2.10 -3.52
CA LEU A 466 -22.84 -3.49 -3.25
C LEU A 466 -21.62 -4.42 -3.35
N GLU A 467 -20.76 -4.21 -4.34
CA GLU A 467 -19.50 -4.95 -4.49
C GLU A 467 -18.56 -4.74 -3.29
N ILE A 468 -18.39 -3.50 -2.82
CA ILE A 468 -17.58 -3.22 -1.63
C ILE A 468 -18.13 -3.95 -0.40
N VAL A 469 -19.46 -3.93 -0.20
CA VAL A 469 -20.10 -4.66 0.90
C VAL A 469 -19.89 -6.17 0.75
N PHE A 470 -20.03 -6.72 -0.47
CA PHE A 470 -19.74 -8.12 -0.75
C PHE A 470 -18.31 -8.49 -0.35
N TRP A 471 -17.32 -7.70 -0.75
CA TRP A 471 -15.91 -7.95 -0.39
C TRP A 471 -15.63 -7.80 1.11
N CYS A 472 -16.32 -6.89 1.81
CA CYS A 472 -16.27 -6.83 3.26
C CYS A 472 -16.73 -8.13 3.91
N LEU A 473 -17.83 -8.70 3.42
CA LEU A 473 -18.40 -9.95 3.95
C LEU A 473 -17.51 -11.15 3.63
N VAL A 474 -16.96 -11.24 2.42
CA VAL A 474 -15.97 -12.26 2.05
C VAL A 474 -14.74 -12.16 2.95
N ALA A 475 -14.22 -10.96 3.19
CA ALA A 475 -13.11 -10.75 4.10
C ALA A 475 -13.45 -11.14 5.55
N GLY A 476 -14.69 -10.90 6.00
CA GLY A 476 -15.21 -11.35 7.28
C GLY A 476 -15.24 -12.87 7.39
N PHE A 477 -15.71 -13.56 6.34
CA PHE A 477 -15.69 -15.02 6.27
C PHE A 477 -14.26 -15.58 6.33
N LEU A 478 -13.33 -15.02 5.56
CA LEU A 478 -11.91 -15.41 5.60
C LEU A 478 -11.30 -15.20 6.99
N HIS A 479 -11.61 -14.08 7.64
CA HIS A 479 -11.20 -13.78 9.01
C HIS A 479 -11.74 -14.82 10.00
N MET A 480 -13.03 -15.16 9.94
CA MET A 480 -13.65 -16.20 10.78
C MET A 480 -13.03 -17.58 10.58
N LYS A 481 -12.52 -17.87 9.37
CA LYS A 481 -11.80 -19.11 9.04
C LYS A 481 -10.29 -19.05 9.33
N GLY A 482 -9.77 -17.92 9.81
CA GLY A 482 -8.34 -17.74 10.09
C GLY A 482 -7.47 -17.75 8.84
N VAL A 483 -8.03 -17.52 7.66
CA VAL A 483 -7.30 -17.52 6.38
C VAL A 483 -6.73 -16.13 6.13
N TYR A 484 -5.40 -16.02 6.07
CA TYR A 484 -4.71 -14.77 5.76
C TYR A 484 -3.56 -15.02 4.81
N LEU A 485 -3.46 -14.22 3.75
CA LEU A 485 -2.31 -14.26 2.84
C LEU A 485 -1.16 -13.45 3.44
N LYS A 486 -0.07 -14.13 3.78
CA LYS A 486 1.18 -13.53 4.28
C LYS A 486 2.27 -13.75 3.24
N LEU A 487 2.84 -12.65 2.73
CA LEU A 487 3.98 -12.67 1.82
C LEU A 487 5.31 -12.66 2.59
#